data_AF-A0A2D4PWI1-F1
#
_entry.id   AF-A0A2D4PWI1-F1
#
_cell.length_a   1.000
_cell.length_b   1.000
_cell.length_c   1.000
_cell.angle_alpha   90.00
_cell.angle_beta   90.00
_cell.angle_gamma   90.00
#
_symmetry.space_group_name_H-M   'P 1'
#
loop_
_entity.id
_entity.type
_entity.pdbx_description
1 polymer ?
#
loop_
_entity_poly.entity_id
_entity_poly.type
_entity_poly.pdbx_seq_one_letter_code
_entity_poly.pdbx_strand_id
1 'polypeptide(L)'
;MSLLLINNKKLEMRTEIGGVKNEIQNLDSKIGKVQEVFTKNQQKLNTVKARTEVVEKRLEETEQNCKVLYCELRDLVVHIELEKASFYLRFQNVVEDRKEDLRVIMVNLIATALQKNKQEIKNDIDEMYTL
;
A
#
# COMPACT_ATOMS: atom_id res chain seq x y z
N MET A 1 -24.68 -17.40 -85.15
CA MET A 1 -25.12 -17.31 -83.73
C MET A 1 -24.03 -17.71 -82.73
N SER A 2 -23.25 -18.77 -82.94
CA SER A 2 -22.28 -19.30 -81.96
C SER A 2 -21.16 -18.33 -81.56
N LEU A 3 -20.63 -17.52 -82.49
CA LEU A 3 -19.55 -16.56 -82.21
C LEU A 3 -19.98 -15.42 -81.27
N LEU A 4 -21.23 -14.97 -81.41
CA LEU A 4 -21.80 -13.91 -80.57
C LEU A 4 -21.93 -14.35 -79.11
N LEU A 5 -22.35 -15.62 -78.91
CA LEU A 5 -22.49 -16.22 -77.59
C LEU A 5 -21.13 -16.36 -76.88
N ILE A 6 -20.08 -16.74 -77.62
CA ILE A 6 -18.71 -16.85 -77.11
C ILE A 6 -18.18 -15.46 -76.68
N ASN A 7 -18.40 -14.43 -77.51
CA ASN A 7 -17.95 -13.07 -77.20
C ASN A 7 -18.67 -12.49 -75.99
N ASN A 8 -19.96 -12.78 -75.80
CA ASN A 8 -20.70 -12.33 -74.63
C ASN A 8 -20.16 -12.97 -73.35
N LYS A 9 -19.99 -14.30 -73.32
CA LYS A 9 -19.37 -15.00 -72.18
C LYS A 9 -17.98 -14.48 -71.86
N LYS A 10 -17.18 -14.17 -72.89
CA LYS A 10 -15.84 -13.57 -72.70
C LYS A 10 -15.91 -12.18 -72.06
N LEU A 11 -16.93 -11.39 -72.36
CA LEU A 11 -17.14 -10.07 -71.76
C LEU A 11 -17.58 -10.19 -70.30
N GLU A 12 -18.54 -11.07 -70.00
CA GLU A 12 -18.98 -11.35 -68.63
C GLU A 12 -17.82 -11.80 -67.75
N MET A 13 -17.03 -12.77 -68.21
CA MET A 13 -15.82 -13.22 -67.51
C MET A 13 -14.83 -12.08 -67.27
N ARG A 14 -14.63 -11.18 -68.24
CA ARG A 14 -13.72 -10.04 -68.08
C ARG A 14 -14.21 -9.08 -66.99
N THR A 15 -15.52 -8.84 -66.92
CA THR A 15 -16.15 -8.00 -65.89
C THR A 15 -15.98 -8.62 -64.51
N GLU A 16 -16.30 -9.90 -64.35
CA GLU A 16 -16.15 -10.64 -63.09
C GLU A 16 -14.69 -10.64 -62.60
N ILE A 17 -13.73 -10.93 -63.48
CA ILE A 17 -12.29 -10.86 -63.17
C ILE A 17 -11.89 -9.44 -62.72
N GLY A 18 -12.44 -8.41 -63.36
CA GLY A 18 -12.24 -7.02 -62.95
C GLY A 18 -12.76 -6.73 -61.54
N GLY A 19 -13.96 -7.22 -61.22
CA GLY A 19 -14.56 -7.13 -59.89
C GLY A 19 -13.71 -7.80 -58.82
N VAL A 20 -13.31 -9.06 -59.06
CA VAL A 20 -12.44 -9.83 -58.15
C VAL A 20 -11.11 -9.12 -57.93
N LYS A 21 -10.50 -8.56 -58.98
CA LYS A 21 -9.24 -7.81 -58.85
C LYS A 21 -9.37 -6.60 -57.92
N ASN A 22 -10.48 -5.87 -58.01
CA ASN A 22 -10.74 -4.72 -57.15
C ASN A 22 -10.96 -5.15 -55.69
N GLU A 23 -11.68 -6.25 -55.46
CA GLU A 23 -11.87 -6.81 -54.12
C GLU A 23 -10.55 -7.25 -53.49
N ILE A 24 -9.68 -7.93 -54.25
CA ILE A 24 -8.32 -8.31 -53.82
C ILE A 24 -7.52 -7.08 -53.41
N GLN A 25 -7.50 -6.02 -54.23
CA GLN A 25 -6.77 -4.79 -53.89
C GLN A 25 -7.31 -4.11 -52.62
N ASN A 26 -8.63 -4.14 -52.41
CA ASN A 26 -9.24 -3.61 -51.19
C ASN A 26 -8.85 -4.45 -49.96
N LEU A 27 -8.83 -5.78 -50.09
CA LEU A 27 -8.39 -6.69 -49.05
C LEU A 27 -6.91 -6.48 -48.71
N ASP A 28 -6.04 -6.36 -49.71
CA ASP A 28 -4.61 -6.08 -49.50
C ASP A 28 -4.39 -4.79 -48.72
N SER A 29 -5.13 -3.72 -49.07
CA SER A 29 -5.07 -2.46 -48.33
C SER A 29 -5.51 -2.60 -46.87
N LYS A 30 -6.60 -3.34 -46.62
CA LYS A 30 -7.08 -3.62 -45.26
C LYS A 30 -6.08 -4.47 -44.47
N ILE A 31 -5.49 -5.49 -45.09
CA ILE A 31 -4.47 -6.36 -44.49
C ILE A 31 -3.24 -5.53 -44.09
N GLY A 32 -2.78 -4.63 -44.96
CA GLY A 32 -1.66 -3.73 -44.64
C GLY A 32 -1.92 -2.88 -43.39
N LYS A 33 -3.12 -2.30 -43.27
CA LYS A 33 -3.52 -1.53 -42.08
C LYS A 33 -3.55 -2.40 -40.80
N VAL A 34 -4.01 -3.64 -40.91
CA VAL A 34 -4.02 -4.59 -39.78
C VAL A 34 -2.60 -4.95 -39.35
N GLN A 35 -1.69 -5.19 -40.29
CA GLN A 35 -0.28 -5.49 -40.00
C GLN A 35 0.43 -4.33 -39.30
N GLU A 36 0.16 -3.09 -39.72
CA GLU A 36 0.69 -1.90 -39.06
C GLU A 36 0.23 -1.79 -37.60
N VAL A 37 -1.09 -1.90 -37.37
CA VAL A 37 -1.67 -1.84 -36.02
C VAL A 37 -1.16 -2.99 -35.15
N PHE A 38 -1.06 -4.20 -35.70
CA PHE A 38 -0.54 -5.37 -35.00
C PHE A 38 0.90 -5.14 -34.52
N THR A 39 1.76 -4.64 -35.40
CA THR A 39 3.17 -4.36 -35.07
C THR A 39 3.29 -3.31 -33.97
N LYS A 40 2.49 -2.23 -34.06
CA LYS A 40 2.45 -1.18 -33.03
C LYS A 40 1.96 -1.70 -31.67
N ASN A 41 0.95 -2.58 -31.68
CA ASN A 41 0.44 -3.19 -30.46
C ASN A 41 1.45 -4.15 -29.83
N GLN A 42 2.17 -4.93 -30.63
CA GLN A 42 3.22 -5.82 -30.16
C GLN A 42 4.33 -5.04 -29.44
N GLN A 43 4.77 -3.90 -30.01
CA GLN A 43 5.76 -3.03 -29.39
C GLN A 43 5.27 -2.49 -28.04
N LYS A 44 4.04 -1.96 -27.99
CA LYS A 44 3.43 -1.46 -26.74
C LYS A 44 3.33 -2.55 -25.68
N LEU A 45 2.94 -3.77 -26.08
CA LEU A 45 2.82 -4.91 -25.17
C LEU A 45 4.17 -5.27 -24.55
N ASN A 46 5.24 -5.27 -25.34
CA ASN A 46 6.59 -5.54 -24.83
C ASN A 46 7.02 -4.46 -23.80
N THR A 47 6.73 -3.18 -24.07
CA THR A 47 7.01 -2.09 -23.12
C THR A 47 6.22 -2.25 -21.82
N VAL A 48 4.94 -2.63 -21.90
CA VAL A 48 4.10 -2.87 -20.71
C VAL A 48 4.63 -4.04 -19.89
N LYS A 49 5.05 -5.13 -20.52
CA LYS A 49 5.66 -6.29 -19.84
C LYS A 49 6.91 -5.87 -19.05
N ALA A 50 7.85 -5.20 -19.71
CA ALA A 50 9.08 -4.74 -19.05
C ALA A 50 8.79 -3.79 -17.86
N ARG A 51 7.83 -2.86 -18.01
CA ARG A 51 7.42 -1.98 -16.92
C ARG A 51 6.77 -2.77 -15.77
N THR A 52 5.96 -3.77 -16.08
CA THR A 52 5.27 -4.60 -15.08
C THR A 52 6.28 -5.36 -14.22
N GLU A 53 7.27 -6.01 -14.84
CA GLU A 53 8.36 -6.72 -14.13
C GLU A 53 9.12 -5.79 -13.18
N VAL A 54 9.39 -4.54 -13.58
CA VAL A 54 10.06 -3.55 -12.72
C VAL A 54 9.18 -3.14 -11.54
N VAL A 55 7.87 -2.97 -11.77
CA VAL A 55 6.93 -2.60 -10.70
C VAL A 55 6.76 -3.73 -9.69
N GLU A 56 6.69 -4.98 -10.14
CA GLU A 56 6.60 -6.17 -9.28
C GLU A 56 7.83 -6.26 -8.35
N LYS A 57 9.04 -6.12 -8.88
CA LYS A 57 10.26 -6.14 -8.05
C LYS A 57 10.29 -5.03 -7.00
N ARG A 58 9.88 -3.81 -7.36
CA ARG A 58 9.80 -2.67 -6.43
C ARG A 58 8.73 -2.88 -5.35
N LEU A 59 7.64 -3.56 -5.69
CA LEU A 59 6.59 -3.89 -4.75
C LEU A 59 7.09 -4.91 -3.72
N GLU A 60 7.77 -5.97 -4.16
CA GLU A 60 8.40 -6.96 -3.27
C GLU A 60 9.40 -6.32 -2.30
N GLU A 61 10.25 -5.41 -2.79
CA GLU A 61 11.20 -4.67 -1.95
C GLU A 61 10.48 -3.78 -0.92
N THR A 62 9.43 -3.07 -1.35
CA THR A 62 8.64 -2.22 -0.45
C THR A 62 7.94 -3.05 0.63
N GLU A 63 7.37 -4.20 0.26
CA GLU A 63 6.73 -5.12 1.21
C GLU A 63 7.73 -5.60 2.27
N GLN A 64 8.94 -5.97 1.85
CA GLN A 64 9.99 -6.40 2.77
C GLN A 64 10.42 -5.27 3.71
N ASN A 65 10.60 -4.06 3.19
CA ASN A 65 10.93 -2.88 4.00
C ASN A 65 9.83 -2.57 5.03
N CYS A 66 8.56 -2.67 4.64
CA CYS A 66 7.43 -2.49 5.57
C CYS A 66 7.45 -3.53 6.71
N LYS A 67 7.78 -4.79 6.43
CA LYS A 67 7.91 -5.83 7.48
C LYS A 67 9.02 -5.50 8.47
N VAL A 68 10.16 -5.02 7.99
CA VAL A 68 11.29 -4.59 8.85
C VAL A 68 10.88 -3.42 9.74
N LEU A 69 10.32 -2.36 9.15
CA LEU A 69 9.87 -1.17 9.90
C LEU A 69 8.82 -1.53 10.95
N TYR A 70 7.93 -2.47 10.66
CA TYR A 70 6.92 -2.94 11.63
C TYR A 70 7.57 -3.65 12.83
N CYS A 71 8.59 -4.49 12.59
CA CYS A 71 9.35 -5.12 13.67
C CYS A 71 10.09 -4.08 14.53
N GLU A 72 10.78 -3.12 13.89
CA GLU A 72 11.50 -2.05 14.60
C GLU A 72 10.56 -1.18 15.44
N LEU A 73 9.39 -0.83 14.88
CA LEU A 73 8.36 -0.07 15.61
C LEU A 73 7.85 -0.84 16.82
N ARG A 74 7.55 -2.12 16.67
CA ARG A 74 7.11 -2.98 17.78
C ARG A 74 8.16 -3.01 18.89
N ASP A 75 9.42 -3.17 18.53
CA ASP A 75 10.52 -3.26 19.50
C ASP A 75 10.72 -1.91 20.22
N LEU A 76 10.58 -0.78 19.51
CA LEU A 76 10.61 0.56 20.10
C LEU A 76 9.44 0.79 21.08
N VAL A 77 8.23 0.35 20.72
CA VAL A 77 7.06 0.43 21.61
C VAL A 77 7.30 -0.36 22.89
N VAL A 78 7.80 -1.60 22.77
CA VAL A 78 8.16 -2.41 23.94
C VAL A 78 9.22 -1.70 24.79
N HIS A 79 10.24 -1.12 24.18
CA HIS A 79 11.28 -0.40 24.90
C HIS A 79 10.73 0.79 25.69
N ILE A 80 9.87 1.61 25.07
CA ILE A 80 9.25 2.78 25.72
C ILE A 80 8.37 2.34 26.89
N GLU A 81 7.56 1.29 26.73
CA GLU A 81 6.72 0.77 27.82
C GLU A 81 7.57 0.21 28.98
N LEU A 82 8.70 -0.43 28.68
CA LEU A 82 9.65 -0.87 29.70
C LEU A 82 10.32 0.30 30.43
N GLU A 83 10.73 1.35 29.71
CA GLU A 83 11.28 2.56 30.33
C GLU A 83 10.26 3.26 31.24
N LYS A 84 9.00 3.34 30.79
CA LYS A 84 7.89 3.87 31.57
C LYS A 84 7.64 3.04 32.84
N ALA A 85 7.62 1.71 32.72
CA ALA A 85 7.49 0.82 33.87
C ALA A 85 8.66 0.99 34.85
N SER A 86 9.89 1.06 34.35
CA SER A 86 11.11 1.32 35.15
C SER A 86 11.05 2.65 35.89
N PHE A 87 10.58 3.71 35.22
CA PHE A 87 10.36 5.02 35.83
C PHE A 87 9.39 4.92 37.01
N TYR A 88 8.21 4.29 36.84
CA TYR A 88 7.25 4.14 37.93
C TYR A 88 7.78 3.29 39.10
N LEU A 89 8.52 2.21 38.82
CA LEU A 89 9.13 1.37 39.86
C LEU A 89 10.15 2.14 40.71
N ARG A 90 10.90 3.08 40.13
CA ARG A 90 11.82 3.93 40.90
C ARG A 90 11.10 4.74 41.98
N PHE A 91 9.90 5.23 41.73
CA PHE A 91 9.12 5.95 42.76
C PHE A 91 8.60 5.04 43.86
N GLN A 92 8.37 3.76 43.58
CA GLN A 92 8.03 2.77 44.61
C GLN A 92 9.24 2.49 45.51
N ASN A 93 10.45 2.43 44.93
CA ASN A 93 11.68 2.12 45.68
C ASN A 93 12.24 3.30 46.50
N VAL A 94 11.76 4.54 46.31
CA VAL A 94 12.15 5.69 47.16
C VAL A 94 11.74 5.46 48.63
N VAL A 95 10.67 4.69 48.87
CA VAL A 95 10.26 4.23 50.22
C VAL A 95 11.29 3.29 50.84
N GLU A 96 11.88 2.39 50.05
CA GLU A 96 12.80 1.36 50.54
C GLU A 96 14.14 1.93 50.99
N ASP A 97 14.70 2.90 50.24
CA ASP A 97 16.06 3.39 50.47
C ASP A 97 16.17 4.34 51.67
N ARG A 98 15.10 5.05 52.02
CA ARG A 98 15.05 5.96 53.18
C ARG A 98 14.37 5.37 54.42
N LYS A 99 13.75 4.19 54.31
CA LYS A 99 12.85 3.61 55.35
C LYS A 99 11.73 4.55 55.79
N GLU A 100 11.43 5.56 55.00
CA GLU A 100 10.41 6.56 55.28
C GLU A 100 9.16 6.22 54.47
N ASP A 101 8.00 6.25 55.12
CA ASP A 101 6.73 6.04 54.43
C ASP A 101 6.41 7.25 53.54
N LEU A 102 6.63 7.11 52.22
CA LEU A 102 6.36 8.15 51.24
C LEU A 102 4.92 8.66 51.30
N ARG A 103 3.97 7.79 51.64
CA ARG A 103 2.56 8.15 51.81
C ARG A 103 2.41 9.15 52.96
N VAL A 104 3.08 8.89 54.08
CA VAL A 104 3.12 9.80 55.23
C VAL A 104 3.82 11.13 54.88
N ILE A 105 4.92 11.08 54.13
CA ILE A 105 5.63 12.29 53.68
C ILE A 105 4.75 13.15 52.77
N MET A 106 4.11 12.55 51.76
CA MET A 106 3.23 13.25 50.82
C MET A 106 2.05 13.90 51.54
N VAL A 107 1.37 13.15 52.43
CA VAL A 107 0.29 13.69 53.27
C VAL A 107 0.78 14.89 54.09
N ASN A 108 1.95 14.78 54.72
CA ASN A 108 2.51 15.86 55.53
C ASN A 108 2.86 17.10 54.70
N LEU A 109 3.53 16.94 53.55
CA LEU A 109 3.93 18.06 52.68
C LEU A 109 2.72 18.77 52.09
N ILE A 110 1.75 18.01 51.58
CA ILE A 110 0.54 18.55 50.95
C ILE A 110 -0.36 19.24 51.99
N ALA A 111 -0.58 18.61 53.15
CA ALA A 111 -1.34 19.24 54.24
C ALA A 111 -0.69 20.54 54.71
N THR A 112 0.65 20.59 54.75
CA THR A 112 1.40 21.81 55.11
C THR A 112 1.28 22.88 54.03
N ALA A 113 1.49 22.53 52.76
CA ALA A 113 1.44 23.47 51.64
C ALA A 113 0.03 24.06 51.44
N LEU A 114 -1.01 23.24 51.63
CA LEU A 114 -2.41 23.63 51.47
C LEU A 114 -3.05 24.12 52.78
N GLN A 115 -2.33 24.08 53.91
CA GLN A 115 -2.84 24.37 55.25
C GLN A 115 -4.14 23.61 55.59
N LYS A 116 -4.21 22.34 55.16
CA LYS A 116 -5.37 21.46 55.32
C LYS A 116 -5.14 20.39 56.38
N ASN A 117 -6.21 19.74 56.82
CA ASN A 117 -6.11 18.62 57.76
C ASN A 117 -5.41 17.42 57.08
N LYS A 118 -4.43 16.83 57.76
CA LYS A 118 -3.70 15.65 57.26
C LYS A 118 -4.61 14.46 56.95
N GLN A 119 -5.66 14.26 57.75
CA GLN A 119 -6.62 13.18 57.54
C GLN A 119 -7.50 13.42 56.30
N GLU A 120 -7.85 14.67 56.00
CA GLU A 120 -8.56 15.06 54.77
C GLU A 120 -7.69 14.73 53.56
N ILE A 121 -6.44 15.21 53.54
CA ILE A 121 -5.49 14.92 52.45
C ILE A 121 -5.20 13.42 52.30
N LYS A 122 -5.12 12.68 53.41
CA LYS A 122 -4.93 11.24 53.36
C LYS A 122 -6.09 10.53 52.67
N ASN A 123 -7.32 10.90 53.01
CA ASN A 123 -8.52 10.31 52.39
C ASN A 123 -8.58 10.64 50.89
N ASP A 124 -8.28 11.88 50.50
CA ASP A 124 -8.25 12.31 49.08
C ASP A 124 -7.22 11.50 48.27
N ILE A 125 -6.03 11.25 48.86
CA ILE A 125 -4.99 10.41 48.25
C ILE A 125 -5.45 8.95 48.15
N ASP A 126 -6.03 8.39 49.22
CA ASP A 126 -6.50 7.00 49.23
C ASP A 126 -7.62 6.77 48.20
N GLU A 127 -8.50 7.76 47.98
CA GLU A 127 -9.56 7.73 46.95
C GLU A 127 -8.98 7.73 45.53
N MET A 128 -7.93 8.53 45.28
CA MET A 128 -7.22 8.56 43.99
C MET A 128 -6.54 7.23 43.61
N TYR A 129 -6.13 6.43 44.58
CA TYR A 129 -5.44 5.15 44.35
C TYR A 129 -6.37 3.92 44.34
N THR A 130 -7.68 4.10 44.56
CA THR A 130 -8.69 3.04 44.50
C THR A 130 -9.49 3.01 43.18
N LEU A 131 -9.25 3.98 42.29
CA LEU A 131 -9.70 4.01 40.89
C LEU A 131 -8.65 3.41 39.95
#